data_AF-A0A418NU10-F1
#
_entry.id   AF-A0A418NU10-F1
#
_cell.length_a   1.000
_cell.length_b   1.000
_cell.length_c   1.000
_cell.angle_alpha   90.00
_cell.angle_beta   90.00
_cell.angle_gamma   90.00
#
_symmetry.space_group_name_H-M   'P 1'
#
loop_
_entity.id
_entity.type
_entity.pdbx_description
1 polymer ?
#
loop_
_entity_poly.entity_id
_entity_poly.type
_entity_poly.pdbx_seq_one_letter_code
_entity_poly.pdbx_strand_id
1 'polypeptide(L)' 'MTRAEPKRDDRIRQSIRLDKQLWDGIDRVRSERPGNISRNTWITEAVLEKLQRDGANAHPGRVADA' A
#
# COMPACT_ATOMS: atom_id res chain seq x y z
N MET A 1 -37.52 -12.19 4.12
CA MET A 1 -36.37 -11.62 4.84
C MET A 1 -35.11 -12.10 4.13
N THR A 2 -34.53 -11.29 3.23
CA THR A 2 -33.38 -11.70 2.43
C THR A 2 -32.11 -11.52 3.25
N ARG A 3 -31.44 -12.61 3.58
CA ARG A 3 -30.15 -12.61 4.30
C ARG A 3 -29.10 -12.01 3.37
N ALA A 4 -28.53 -10.87 3.73
CA ALA A 4 -27.40 -10.30 3.00
C ALA A 4 -26.23 -11.28 3.02
N GLU A 5 -25.70 -11.62 1.84
CA GLU A 5 -24.54 -12.48 1.73
C GLU A 5 -23.30 -11.77 2.34
N PRO A 6 -22.44 -12.49 3.08
CA PRO A 6 -21.25 -11.88 3.65
C PRO A 6 -20.31 -11.43 2.53
N LYS A 7 -19.94 -10.15 2.52
CA LYS A 7 -18.95 -9.58 1.60
C LYS A 7 -17.64 -10.37 1.74
N ARG A 8 -17.24 -11.07 0.69
CA ARG A 8 -15.94 -11.77 0.67
C ARG A 8 -14.84 -10.73 0.73
N ASP A 9 -13.94 -10.91 1.69
CA ASP A 9 -12.72 -10.13 1.81
C ASP A 9 -11.61 -10.87 1.07
N ASP A 10 -11.34 -10.47 -0.17
CA ASP A 10 -10.34 -11.11 -1.03
C ASP A 10 -8.90 -10.66 -0.69
N ARG A 11 -8.71 -9.91 0.40
CA ARG A 11 -7.37 -9.47 0.84
C ARG A 11 -6.57 -10.64 1.40
N ILE A 12 -5.31 -10.73 0.97
CA ILE A 12 -4.36 -11.72 1.48
C ILE A 12 -3.60 -11.13 2.67
N ARG A 13 -3.47 -11.91 3.76
CA ARG A 13 -2.64 -11.54 4.92
C ARG A 13 -1.18 -11.90 4.64
N GLN A 14 -0.30 -10.91 4.77
CA GLN A 14 1.15 -11.10 4.66
C GLN A 14 1.84 -10.61 5.95
N SER A 15 2.86 -11.34 6.39
CA SER A 15 3.78 -10.88 7.45
C SER A 15 5.06 -10.32 6.81
N ILE A 16 5.52 -9.17 7.28
CA ILE A 16 6.77 -8.54 6.84
C ILE A 16 7.70 -8.36 8.03
N ARG A 17 8.99 -8.63 7.81
CA ARG A 17 10.05 -8.36 8.79
C ARG A 17 10.79 -7.11 8.34
N LEU A 18 10.84 -6.11 9.21
CA LEU A 18 11.53 -4.85 8.97
C LEU A 18 12.34 -4.51 10.23
N ASP A 19 13.43 -3.80 10.04
CA ASP A 19 14.23 -3.28 11.15
C ASP A 19 13.40 -2.33 12.01
N LYS A 20 13.71 -2.28 13.31
CA LYS A 20 13.00 -1.42 14.26
C LYS A 20 13.01 0.05 13.82
N GLN A 21 14.15 0.53 13.32
CA GLN A 21 14.30 1.91 12.86
C GLN A 21 13.32 2.24 11.72
N LEU A 22 13.02 1.27 10.85
CA LEU A 22 12.07 1.47 9.76
C LEU A 22 10.62 1.51 10.29
N TRP A 23 10.29 0.65 11.25
CA TRP A 23 9.00 0.71 11.95
C TRP A 23 8.78 2.04 12.66
N ASP A 24 9.79 2.53 13.38
CA ASP A 24 9.73 3.82 14.08
C ASP A 24 9.53 4.98 13.08
N GLY A 25 10.20 4.92 11.93
CA GLY A 25 10.04 5.90 10.84
C GLY A 25 8.61 5.91 10.26
N ILE A 26 8.03 4.73 10.03
CA ILE A 26 6.63 4.60 9.58
C ILE A 26 5.69 5.20 10.62
N ASP A 27 5.85 4.86 11.90
CA ASP A 27 4.96 5.33 12.95
C ASP A 27 5.03 6.85 13.14
N ARG A 28 6.22 7.44 13.04
CA ARG A 28 6.41 8.89 13.08
C ARG A 28 5.65 9.58 11.95
N VAL A 29 5.93 9.24 10.69
CA VAL A 29 5.31 9.90 9.53
C VAL A 29 3.80 9.67 9.50
N ARG A 30 3.34 8.49 9.93
CA ARG A 30 1.91 8.19 10.08
C ARG A 30 1.23 9.09 11.12
N SER A 31 1.89 9.38 12.25
CA SER A 31 1.34 10.21 13.33
C SER A 31 1.15 11.68 12.95
N GLU A 32 1.89 12.15 11.95
CA GLU A 32 1.81 13.53 11.45
C GLU A 32 0.57 13.75 10.55
N ARG A 33 -0.11 12.66 10.11
CA ARG A 33 -1.30 12.77 9.26
C ARG A 33 -2.57 13.06 10.07
N PRO A 34 -3.45 13.97 9.59
CA PRO A 34 -4.77 14.15 10.16
C PRO A 34 -5.62 12.88 10.03
N GLY A 35 -6.23 12.46 11.13
CA GLY A 35 -6.93 11.18 11.20
C GLY A 35 -5.94 10.04 11.41
N ASN A 36 -5.96 9.45 12.61
CA ASN A 36 -5.05 8.38 13.01
C ASN A 36 -5.29 7.11 12.19
N ILE A 37 -4.69 7.02 11.00
CA ILE A 37 -4.83 5.86 10.12
C ILE A 37 -3.98 4.69 10.62
N SER A 38 -4.45 3.46 10.36
CA SER A 38 -3.73 2.26 10.75
C SER A 38 -2.41 2.11 9.98
N ARG A 39 -1.44 1.36 10.54
CA ARG A 39 -0.20 1.01 9.81
C ARG A 39 -0.52 0.32 8.48
N ASN A 40 -1.51 -0.57 8.47
CA ASN A 40 -1.90 -1.29 7.25
C ASN A 40 -2.40 -0.33 6.17
N THR A 41 -3.25 0.62 6.55
CA THR A 41 -3.74 1.68 5.64
C THR A 41 -2.58 2.49 5.09
N TRP A 42 -1.70 3.01 5.97
CA TRP A 42 -0.56 3.83 5.56
C TRP A 42 0.37 3.08 4.60
N ILE A 43 0.70 1.81 4.91
CA ILE A 43 1.56 0.97 4.06
C ILE A 43 0.88 0.69 2.70
N THR A 44 -0.43 0.44 2.70
CA THR A 44 -1.19 0.18 1.47
C THR A 44 -1.18 1.40 0.56
N GLU A 45 -1.40 2.59 1.11
CA GLU A 45 -1.34 3.86 0.37
C GLU A 45 0.07 4.14 -0.17
N ALA A 46 1.10 3.95 0.65
CA ALA A 46 2.49 4.18 0.23
C ALA A 46 2.92 3.21 -0.88
N VAL A 47 2.52 1.94 -0.82
CA VAL A 47 2.76 0.95 -1.88
C VAL A 47 2.00 1.34 -3.15
N LEU A 48 0.73 1.73 -3.04
CA LEU A 48 -0.06 2.17 -4.19
C LEU A 48 0.58 3.39 -4.88
N GLU A 49 0.99 4.39 -4.11
CA GLU A 49 1.67 5.60 -4.62
C GLU A 49 2.97 5.23 -5.35
N LYS A 50 3.77 4.33 -4.77
CA LYS A 50 5.02 3.88 -5.39
C LYS A 50 4.77 3.12 -6.69
N LEU A 51 3.79 2.21 -6.72
CA LEU A 51 3.42 1.47 -7.93
C LEU A 51 2.89 2.40 -9.02
N GLN A 52 2.08 3.40 -8.67
CA GLN A 52 1.59 4.40 -9.62
C GLN A 52 2.74 5.26 -10.16
N ARG A 53 3.66 5.71 -9.31
CA ARG A 53 4.82 6.50 -9.71
C ARG A 53 5.74 5.73 -10.65
N ASP A 54 6.03 4.47 -10.32
CA ASP A 54 6.91 3.63 -11.13
C ASP A 54 6.22 3.16 -12.42
N GLY A 55 4.91 2.88 -12.36
CA GLY A 55 4.09 2.54 -13.53
C GLY A 55 3.89 3.71 -14.48
N ALA A 56 3.71 4.93 -13.96
CA ALA A 56 3.70 6.15 -14.77
C ALA A 56 5.08 6.47 -15.38
N ASN A 57 6.16 6.08 -14.70
CA ASN A 57 7.51 6.16 -15.25
C ASN A 57 7.84 5.02 -16.23
N ALA A 58 6.99 3.99 -16.32
CA ALA A 58 7.14 2.88 -17.25
C ALA A 58 6.36 3.14 -18.57
N HIS A 59 6.93 4.02 -19.41
CA HIS A 59 6.80 4.13 -20.90
C HIS A 59 5.93 5.26 -21.49
N PRO A 60 6.47 5.99 -22.49
CA PRO A 60 6.65 5.47 -23.85
C PRO A 60 8.13 5.54 -24.32
N GLY A 61 8.79 4.39 -24.47
CA GLY A 61 10.17 4.38 -25.00
C GLY A 61 10.84 3.03 -25.19
N ARG A 62 10.15 1.91 -24.97
CA ARG A 62 10.73 0.55 -25.07
C ARG A 62 9.94 -0.34 -26.03
N VAL A 63 9.53 0.26 -27.14
CA VAL A 63 9.12 -0.44 -28.36
C VAL A 63 9.93 0.12 -29.53
N ALA A 64 11.25 -0.05 -29.45
CA ALA A 64 12.14 -0.03 -30.60
C ALA A 64 13.30 -0.97 -30.26
N ASP A 65 13.50 -1.97 -31.13
CA ASP A 65 14.57 -2.97 -31.14
C ASP A 65 14.47 -4.13 -30.15
N ALA A 66 13.72 -5.15 -30.56
CA ALA A 66 14.14 -6.56 -30.54
C ALA A 66 13.36 -7.36 -31.60
#